data_AF-A0A8C7CAZ6-F1
#
_entry.id   AF-A0A8C7CAZ6-F1
#
_cell.length_a   1.000
_cell.length_b   1.000
_cell.length_c   1.000
_cell.angle_alpha   90.00
_cell.angle_beta   90.00
_cell.angle_gamma   90.00
#
_symmetry.space_group_name_H-M   'P 1'
#
loop_
_entity.id
_entity.type
_entity.pdbx_description
1 polymer ?
#
loop_
_entity_poly.entity_id
_entity_poly.type
_entity_poly.pdbx_seq_one_letter_code
_entity_poly.pdbx_strand_id
1 'polypeptide(L)'
;MTAQEVRLCGLLLQEHFGEDRHSPAQRRGTEPQDHRPGSPVEYRASCERVLSVLRYPQYIYTAKTLYGDTGELLIVEEVLQRGHMTLSNTVKTVADRLTHNMEGNDLCLLSPPSLSFQSCGDEGIYWLVNFERFHQHFRVQASKLDQTSSEIVRTMLRMSEVTTTQTAADTQPLSANEIFRSLPPNYSISRPILGQYLSLLVDDPMEFVGKSGDSGGGMYLVNLQRALANLARATLESVVQERFGLRSARIFRLLLRKRHLEQKQVEDFAMILAKEAKDMLYTLLSENLVQLQEIPKTPDHAPSRTFYLYTVNQLPTARLLLQVANLIERRLFETKENKRLLEKSQRIEAILASLQASGAEPEQLTEVEEMITAPERQQLEALRHHINKYSKRQYIYFLEYISCNSTHFAIRWREMFSVFNMLSE
;
A
#
# COMPACT_ATOMS: atom_id res chain seq x y z
N MET A 1 -32.25 11.28 1.15
CA MET A 1 -32.25 9.83 0.88
C MET A 1 -33.46 9.22 1.56
N THR A 2 -34.13 8.30 0.89
CA THR A 2 -35.23 7.52 1.47
C THR A 2 -34.67 6.41 2.38
N ALA A 3 -35.50 5.89 3.31
CA ALA A 3 -35.08 4.79 4.18
C ALA A 3 -34.67 3.52 3.40
N GLN A 4 -35.27 3.31 2.21
CA GLN A 4 -34.92 2.21 1.32
C GLN A 4 -33.54 2.40 0.68
N GLU A 5 -33.21 3.63 0.24
CA GLU A 5 -31.89 3.96 -0.29
C GLU A 5 -30.80 3.78 0.77
N VAL A 6 -31.04 4.21 2.01
CA VAL A 6 -30.08 4.03 3.11
C VAL A 6 -29.85 2.55 3.40
N ARG A 7 -30.92 1.73 3.37
CA ARG A 7 -30.81 0.29 3.55
C ARG A 7 -30.04 -0.38 2.41
N LEU A 8 -30.27 0.05 1.18
CA LEU A 8 -29.54 -0.46 0.01
C LEU A 8 -28.05 -0.09 0.08
N CYS A 9 -27.73 1.18 0.41
CA CYS A 9 -26.36 1.62 0.60
C CYS A 9 -25.66 0.87 1.73
N GLY A 10 -26.34 0.63 2.86
CA GLY A 10 -25.80 -0.15 3.97
C GLY A 10 -25.49 -1.59 3.57
N LEU A 11 -26.36 -2.24 2.79
CA LEU A 11 -26.12 -3.58 2.27
C LEU A 11 -24.92 -3.63 1.31
N LEU A 12 -24.81 -2.67 0.38
CA LEU A 12 -23.69 -2.58 -0.56
C LEU A 12 -22.35 -2.32 0.15
N LEU A 13 -22.35 -1.47 1.18
CA LEU A 13 -21.15 -1.23 1.99
C LEU A 13 -20.77 -2.46 2.82
N GLN A 14 -21.76 -3.19 3.33
CA GLN A 14 -21.53 -4.44 4.05
C GLN A 14 -20.94 -5.50 3.12
N GLU A 15 -21.44 -5.63 1.89
CA GLU A 15 -20.99 -6.61 0.90
C GLU A 15 -19.56 -6.34 0.40
N HIS A 16 -19.18 -5.08 0.19
CA HIS A 16 -17.86 -4.76 -0.35
C HIS A 16 -16.77 -4.53 0.70
N PHE A 17 -17.13 -4.06 1.91
CA PHE A 17 -16.16 -3.63 2.90
C PHE A 17 -16.25 -4.38 4.23
N GLY A 18 -17.30 -5.20 4.44
CA GLY A 18 -17.55 -5.89 5.69
C GLY A 18 -17.71 -4.91 6.86
N GLU A 19 -18.92 -4.63 7.29
CA GLU A 19 -19.11 -3.88 8.54
C GLU A 19 -19.04 -4.83 9.75
N ASP A 20 -18.27 -4.45 10.77
CA ASP A 20 -18.32 -5.11 12.07
C ASP A 20 -19.66 -4.74 12.72
N ARG A 21 -20.61 -5.68 12.73
CA ARG A 21 -21.85 -5.54 13.50
C ARG A 21 -21.49 -5.50 14.98
N HIS A 22 -21.45 -4.31 15.57
CA HIS A 22 -21.40 -4.18 17.02
C HIS A 22 -22.81 -3.99 17.57
N SER A 23 -23.28 -4.99 18.31
CA SER A 23 -24.34 -4.79 19.29
C SER A 23 -23.82 -3.80 20.34
N PRO A 24 -24.56 -2.75 20.72
CA PRO A 24 -24.07 -1.70 21.64
C PRO A 24 -23.78 -2.17 23.09
N ALA A 25 -23.81 -3.49 23.37
CA ALA A 25 -23.59 -4.04 24.70
C ALA A 25 -22.11 -4.16 25.14
N GLN A 26 -21.13 -4.00 24.25
CA GLN A 26 -19.72 -4.28 24.58
C GLN A 26 -18.92 -3.09 25.17
N ARG A 27 -19.56 -1.99 25.58
CA ARG A 27 -18.88 -0.80 26.13
C ARG A 27 -19.03 -0.58 27.65
N ARG A 28 -19.72 -1.46 28.38
CA ARG A 28 -19.64 -1.47 29.86
C ARG A 28 -19.41 -2.89 30.31
N GLY A 29 -18.27 -3.13 30.98
CA GLY A 29 -17.96 -4.42 31.55
C GLY A 29 -18.95 -4.77 32.65
N THR A 30 -19.97 -5.56 32.31
CA THR A 30 -20.78 -6.38 33.23
C THR A 30 -21.58 -7.37 32.38
N GLU A 31 -21.30 -8.66 32.58
CA GLU A 31 -22.05 -9.91 32.29
C GLU A 31 -23.00 -10.02 31.06
N PRO A 32 -23.04 -11.19 30.40
CA PRO A 32 -23.92 -11.44 29.27
C PRO A 32 -25.37 -11.63 29.75
N GLN A 33 -26.21 -10.61 29.62
CA GLN A 33 -27.67 -10.73 29.77
C GLN A 33 -28.39 -10.63 28.42
N ASP A 34 -29.48 -11.39 28.34
CA ASP A 34 -30.29 -11.74 27.18
C ASP A 34 -30.56 -10.65 26.14
N HIS A 35 -30.52 -11.08 24.87
CA HIS A 35 -30.89 -10.30 23.70
C HIS A 35 -32.35 -9.84 23.78
N ARG A 36 -32.60 -8.55 24.08
CA ARG A 36 -33.91 -7.95 23.82
C ARG A 36 -34.09 -7.73 22.30
N PRO A 37 -35.19 -8.20 21.69
CA PRO A 37 -35.48 -7.93 20.28
C PRO A 37 -35.87 -6.46 20.12
N GLY A 38 -34.93 -5.64 19.67
CA GLY A 38 -35.15 -4.20 19.46
C GLY A 38 -33.94 -3.30 19.71
N SER A 39 -32.74 -3.84 19.97
CA SER A 39 -31.54 -2.99 20.00
C SER A 39 -31.27 -2.40 18.60
N PRO A 40 -31.05 -1.08 18.48
CA PRO A 40 -30.70 -0.48 17.21
C PRO A 40 -29.36 -1.06 16.73
N VAL A 41 -29.33 -1.50 15.46
CA VAL A 41 -28.10 -1.95 14.81
C VAL A 41 -27.28 -0.72 14.47
N GLU A 42 -26.13 -0.57 15.12
CA GLU A 42 -25.17 0.48 14.80
C GLU A 42 -24.24 -0.02 13.68
N TYR A 43 -24.18 0.76 12.60
CA TYR A 43 -23.29 0.51 11.47
C TYR A 43 -22.01 1.33 11.64
N ARG A 44 -20.84 0.71 11.50
CA ARG A 44 -19.55 1.39 11.60
C ARG A 44 -18.69 1.06 10.38
N ALA A 45 -18.45 2.07 9.56
CA ALA A 45 -17.52 1.97 8.45
C ALA A 45 -16.07 1.95 8.96
N SER A 46 -15.27 0.99 8.49
CA SER A 46 -13.83 0.96 8.74
C SER A 46 -13.08 1.76 7.68
N CYS A 47 -12.50 2.90 8.08
CA CYS A 47 -11.71 3.76 7.19
C CYS A 47 -10.53 3.01 6.56
N GLU A 48 -9.91 2.06 7.27
CA GLU A 48 -8.78 1.30 6.77
C GLU A 48 -9.16 0.40 5.59
N ARG A 49 -10.36 -0.20 5.63
CA ARG A 49 -10.90 -1.02 4.53
C ARG A 49 -11.33 -0.17 3.34
N VAL A 50 -11.83 1.04 3.57
CA VAL A 50 -12.10 1.97 2.45
C VAL A 50 -10.79 2.42 1.78
N LEU A 51 -9.74 2.68 2.57
CA LEU A 51 -8.42 3.03 2.03
C LEU A 51 -7.74 1.84 1.34
N SER A 52 -8.13 0.60 1.61
CA SER A 52 -7.57 -0.57 0.91
C SER A 52 -8.02 -0.65 -0.54
N VAL A 53 -9.11 0.02 -0.94
CA VAL A 53 -9.54 0.15 -2.36
C VAL A 53 -8.43 0.73 -3.22
N LEU A 54 -7.69 1.70 -2.68
CA LEU A 54 -6.55 2.28 -3.38
C LEU A 54 -5.42 1.26 -3.60
N ARG A 55 -5.36 0.17 -2.81
CA ARG A 55 -4.39 -0.95 -2.91
C ARG A 55 -4.79 -2.03 -3.89
N TYR A 56 -6.02 -2.03 -4.40
CA TYR A 56 -6.53 -3.11 -5.25
C TYR A 56 -5.65 -3.42 -6.47
N PRO A 57 -5.15 -2.43 -7.24
CA PRO A 57 -4.28 -2.72 -8.38
C PRO A 57 -3.00 -3.46 -7.98
N GLN A 58 -2.46 -3.18 -6.80
CA GLN A 58 -1.25 -3.83 -6.30
C GLN A 58 -1.53 -5.26 -5.84
N TYR A 59 -2.68 -5.52 -5.20
CA TYR A 59 -3.08 -6.88 -4.83
C TYR A 59 -3.25 -7.78 -6.06
N ILE A 60 -3.94 -7.26 -7.08
CA ILE A 60 -4.15 -7.94 -8.37
C ILE A 60 -2.80 -8.27 -9.01
N TYR A 61 -1.91 -7.27 -9.13
CA TYR A 61 -0.57 -7.47 -9.69
C TYR A 61 0.25 -8.51 -8.90
N THR A 62 0.19 -8.45 -7.58
CA THR A 62 0.94 -9.38 -6.71
C THR A 62 0.46 -10.81 -6.89
N ALA A 63 -0.85 -11.03 -6.97
CA ALA A 63 -1.39 -12.35 -7.21
C ALA A 63 -1.09 -12.86 -8.61
N LYS A 64 -1.10 -11.99 -9.64
CA LYS A 64 -0.62 -12.34 -10.98
C LYS A 64 0.84 -12.81 -10.92
N THR A 65 1.70 -12.11 -10.18
CA THR A 65 3.12 -12.50 -10.07
C THR A 65 3.36 -13.79 -9.29
N LEU A 66 2.52 -14.11 -8.30
CA LEU A 66 2.69 -15.29 -7.45
C LEU A 66 1.98 -16.54 -8.00
N TYR A 67 0.82 -16.36 -8.61
CA TYR A 67 -0.13 -17.42 -8.97
C TYR A 67 -0.57 -17.39 -10.44
N GLY A 68 -0.01 -16.49 -11.26
CA GLY A 68 -0.36 -16.35 -12.67
C GLY A 68 -1.76 -15.77 -12.90
N ASP A 69 -2.26 -15.93 -14.12
CA ASP A 69 -3.54 -15.33 -14.56
C ASP A 69 -4.75 -15.90 -13.80
N THR A 70 -4.68 -17.16 -13.35
CA THR A 70 -5.72 -17.77 -12.49
C THR A 70 -5.85 -17.03 -11.16
N GLY A 71 -4.74 -16.66 -10.53
CA GLY A 71 -4.75 -15.89 -9.27
C GLY A 71 -5.21 -14.46 -9.45
N GLU A 72 -4.90 -13.84 -10.59
CA GLU A 72 -5.40 -12.51 -10.93
C GLU A 72 -6.93 -12.50 -11.04
N LEU A 73 -7.49 -13.44 -11.81
CA LEU A 73 -8.93 -13.55 -12.02
C LEU A 73 -9.68 -13.87 -10.72
N LEU A 74 -9.13 -14.76 -9.89
CA LEU A 74 -9.66 -15.06 -8.55
C LEU A 74 -9.78 -13.79 -7.69
N ILE A 75 -8.73 -12.98 -7.64
CA ILE A 75 -8.74 -11.74 -6.86
C ILE A 75 -9.66 -10.69 -7.47
N VAL A 76 -9.71 -10.57 -8.79
CA VAL A 76 -10.63 -9.64 -9.46
C VAL A 76 -12.09 -10.01 -9.15
N GLU A 77 -12.42 -11.29 -9.13
CA GLU A 77 -13.76 -11.78 -8.81
C GLU A 77 -14.13 -11.56 -7.35
N GLU A 78 -13.25 -11.92 -6.41
CA GLU A 78 -13.49 -11.74 -4.98
C GLU A 78 -13.44 -10.26 -4.56
N VAL A 79 -12.51 -9.44 -5.07
CA VAL A 79 -12.31 -8.05 -4.60
C VAL A 79 -13.16 -7.03 -5.34
N LEU A 80 -13.24 -7.10 -6.68
CA LEU A 80 -13.88 -6.03 -7.47
C LEU A 80 -15.36 -6.28 -7.72
N GLN A 81 -15.80 -7.54 -7.76
CA GLN A 81 -17.15 -7.84 -8.24
C GLN A 81 -18.14 -8.15 -7.13
N ARG A 82 -17.76 -8.92 -6.10
CA ARG A 82 -18.75 -9.40 -5.11
C ARG A 82 -18.35 -9.28 -3.64
N GLY A 83 -17.08 -9.07 -3.31
CA GLY A 83 -16.60 -8.93 -1.92
C GLY A 83 -16.58 -10.26 -1.14
N HIS A 84 -17.68 -11.01 -1.15
CA HIS A 84 -17.87 -12.31 -0.53
C HIS A 84 -18.40 -13.33 -1.55
N MET A 85 -17.74 -14.47 -1.71
CA MET A 85 -18.22 -15.54 -2.59
C MET A 85 -18.01 -16.93 -1.99
N THR A 86 -18.84 -17.89 -2.38
CA THR A 86 -18.59 -19.31 -2.08
C THR A 86 -17.54 -19.85 -3.04
N LEU A 87 -16.75 -20.83 -2.57
CA LEU A 87 -15.67 -21.41 -3.35
C LEU A 87 -16.17 -21.99 -4.67
N SER A 88 -17.30 -22.69 -4.66
CA SER A 88 -17.85 -23.32 -5.87
C SER A 88 -18.27 -22.30 -6.93
N ASN A 89 -18.82 -21.16 -6.50
CA ASN A 89 -19.17 -20.09 -7.42
C ASN A 89 -17.92 -19.42 -7.99
N THR A 90 -16.93 -19.12 -7.15
CA THR A 90 -15.66 -18.51 -7.58
C THR A 90 -14.91 -19.39 -8.59
N VAL A 91 -14.83 -20.71 -8.35
CA VAL A 91 -14.15 -21.64 -9.27
C VAL A 91 -14.88 -21.70 -10.62
N LYS A 92 -16.22 -21.73 -10.60
CA LYS A 92 -17.02 -21.77 -11.82
C LYS A 92 -16.80 -20.53 -12.68
N THR A 93 -16.89 -19.35 -12.08
CA THR A 93 -16.75 -18.09 -12.80
C THR A 93 -15.33 -17.83 -13.30
N VAL A 94 -14.30 -18.24 -12.55
CA VAL A 94 -12.91 -18.18 -13.02
C VAL A 94 -12.67 -19.15 -14.17
N ALA A 95 -13.22 -20.37 -14.11
CA ALA A 95 -13.13 -21.33 -15.21
C ALA A 95 -13.83 -20.81 -16.49
N ASP A 96 -15.02 -20.23 -16.36
CA ASP A 96 -15.76 -19.63 -17.47
C ASP A 96 -14.99 -18.45 -18.12
N ARG A 97 -14.25 -17.67 -17.33
CA ARG A 97 -13.42 -16.57 -17.87
C ARG A 97 -12.11 -17.03 -18.48
N LEU A 98 -11.46 -18.04 -17.88
CA LEU A 98 -10.22 -18.60 -18.44
C LEU A 98 -10.47 -19.25 -19.79
N THR A 99 -11.60 -19.95 -19.95
CA THR A 99 -12.00 -20.54 -21.23
C THR A 99 -12.28 -19.47 -22.29
N HIS A 100 -12.83 -18.32 -21.92
CA HIS A 100 -13.03 -17.19 -22.82
C HIS A 100 -11.72 -16.47 -23.20
N ASN A 101 -10.69 -16.49 -22.35
CA ASN A 101 -9.39 -15.85 -22.63
C ASN A 101 -8.44 -16.72 -23.48
N MET A 102 -8.73 -18.01 -23.66
CA MET A 102 -7.97 -18.92 -24.51
C MET A 102 -8.54 -18.93 -25.93
N GLU A 103 -8.15 -17.98 -26.78
CA GLU A 103 -8.35 -18.08 -28.22
C GLU A 103 -7.22 -18.92 -28.86
N GLY A 104 -7.58 -20.13 -29.33
CA GLY A 104 -6.77 -20.88 -30.30
C GLY A 104 -5.80 -21.94 -29.75
N ASN A 105 -6.16 -23.20 -30.02
CA ASN A 105 -5.32 -24.41 -30.13
C ASN A 105 -5.03 -25.32 -28.92
N ASP A 106 -5.59 -25.07 -27.73
CA ASP A 106 -5.60 -26.05 -26.63
C ASP A 106 -7.03 -26.48 -26.20
N LEU A 107 -8.00 -26.39 -27.12
CA LEU A 107 -9.39 -26.83 -26.87
C LEU A 107 -9.53 -28.35 -26.56
N CYS A 108 -8.44 -29.14 -26.64
CA CYS A 108 -8.49 -30.60 -26.51
C CYS A 108 -7.97 -31.14 -25.17
N LEU A 109 -7.34 -30.33 -24.30
CA LEU A 109 -6.85 -30.82 -22.99
C LEU A 109 -7.65 -30.34 -21.78
N LEU A 110 -8.63 -29.46 -21.98
CA LEU A 110 -9.57 -29.03 -20.96
C LEU A 110 -10.99 -29.03 -21.54
N SER A 111 -11.46 -30.18 -22.04
CA SER A 111 -12.88 -30.48 -21.85
C SER A 111 -13.05 -30.64 -20.34
N PRO A 112 -13.73 -29.73 -19.61
CA PRO A 112 -14.12 -30.08 -18.25
C PRO A 112 -14.96 -31.35 -18.41
N PRO A 113 -14.63 -32.48 -17.77
CA PRO A 113 -15.65 -33.49 -17.56
C PRO A 113 -16.80 -32.72 -16.95
N SER A 114 -18.00 -32.91 -17.49
CA SER A 114 -19.23 -32.34 -16.97
C SER A 114 -19.31 -32.63 -15.48
N LEU A 115 -18.74 -31.73 -14.69
CA LEU A 115 -18.81 -31.71 -13.24
C LEU A 115 -20.26 -31.31 -13.00
N SER A 116 -21.10 -32.33 -12.99
CA SER A 116 -22.35 -32.29 -12.26
C SER A 116 -21.97 -31.98 -10.83
N PHE A 117 -21.90 -30.68 -10.51
CA PHE A 117 -21.77 -30.20 -9.15
C PHE A 117 -23.06 -30.60 -8.45
N GLN A 118 -23.07 -31.82 -7.91
CA GLN A 118 -23.92 -32.18 -6.78
C GLN A 118 -23.77 -31.08 -5.75
N SER A 119 -24.90 -30.62 -5.20
CA SER A 119 -25.02 -29.56 -4.17
C SER A 119 -23.77 -29.53 -3.30
N CYS A 120 -22.86 -28.64 -3.65
CA CYS A 120 -21.62 -28.45 -2.92
C CYS A 120 -22.04 -27.96 -1.53
N GLY A 121 -21.59 -28.65 -0.49
CA GLY A 121 -21.99 -28.38 0.90
C GLY A 121 -21.41 -27.08 1.47
N ASP A 122 -21.07 -26.12 0.62
CA ASP A 122 -20.47 -24.82 0.92
C ASP A 122 -21.49 -23.68 1.01
N GLU A 123 -22.79 -24.01 0.99
CA GLU A 123 -23.90 -23.08 1.30
C GLU A 123 -23.68 -22.44 2.68
N GLY A 124 -23.34 -21.14 2.68
CA GLY A 124 -23.08 -20.34 3.88
C GLY A 124 -21.60 -20.13 4.25
N ILE A 125 -20.64 -20.74 3.53
CA ILE A 125 -19.21 -20.50 3.73
C ILE A 125 -18.72 -19.50 2.68
N TYR A 126 -18.62 -18.24 3.10
CA TYR A 126 -18.10 -17.17 2.26
C TYR A 126 -16.60 -17.00 2.44
N TRP A 127 -15.90 -16.99 1.33
CA TRP A 127 -14.49 -16.67 1.23
C TRP A 127 -14.31 -15.18 1.01
N LEU A 128 -13.21 -14.69 1.58
CA LEU A 128 -12.85 -13.28 1.67
C LEU A 128 -11.36 -13.16 1.42
N VAL A 129 -10.98 -12.09 0.72
CA VAL A 129 -9.58 -11.76 0.56
C VAL A 129 -8.99 -11.27 1.88
N ASN A 130 -7.98 -11.98 2.35
CA ASN A 130 -7.20 -11.55 3.50
C ASN A 130 -6.19 -10.47 3.08
N PHE A 131 -6.57 -9.20 3.24
CA PHE A 131 -5.69 -8.06 2.96
C PHE A 131 -4.42 -8.03 3.83
N GLU A 132 -4.48 -8.60 5.03
CA GLU A 132 -3.35 -8.61 5.97
C GLU A 132 -2.21 -9.49 5.46
N ARG A 133 -2.54 -10.59 4.78
CA ARG A 133 -1.56 -11.47 4.15
C ARG A 133 -0.77 -10.76 3.05
N PHE A 134 -1.43 -9.91 2.26
CA PHE A 134 -0.73 -9.07 1.29
C PHE A 134 0.16 -8.03 1.96
N HIS A 135 -0.28 -7.43 3.07
CA HIS A 135 0.56 -6.48 3.81
C HIS A 135 1.82 -7.15 4.36
N GLN A 136 1.73 -8.40 4.84
CA GLN A 136 2.91 -9.18 5.23
C GLN A 136 3.86 -9.38 4.03
N HIS A 137 3.34 -9.80 2.88
CA HIS A 137 4.15 -10.01 1.67
C HIS A 137 4.85 -8.72 1.20
N PHE A 138 4.18 -7.57 1.24
CA PHE A 138 4.77 -6.29 0.84
C PHE A 138 5.92 -5.85 1.75
N ARG A 139 5.89 -6.20 3.04
CA ARG A 139 7.01 -5.92 3.95
C ARG A 139 8.29 -6.66 3.55
N VAL A 140 8.14 -7.89 3.02
CA VAL A 140 9.28 -8.72 2.58
C VAL A 140 9.96 -8.17 1.33
N GLN A 141 9.21 -7.52 0.44
CA GLN A 141 9.76 -7.00 -0.82
C GLN A 141 10.49 -5.65 -0.67
N ALA A 142 10.35 -4.95 0.45
CA ALA A 142 10.80 -3.56 0.60
C ALA A 142 12.29 -3.38 0.97
N SER A 143 13.03 -4.45 1.27
CA SER A 143 14.44 -4.34 1.70
C SER A 143 15.38 -4.10 0.51
N LYS A 144 15.91 -2.87 0.41
CA LYS A 144 17.01 -2.52 -0.52
C LYS A 144 18.35 -2.97 0.07
N LEU A 145 18.71 -4.21 -0.19
CA LEU A 145 20.00 -4.81 0.16
C LEU A 145 20.63 -5.39 -1.12
N ASP A 146 21.90 -5.78 -1.06
CA ASP A 146 22.55 -6.55 -2.12
C ASP A 146 21.74 -7.81 -2.46
N GLN A 147 21.82 -8.28 -3.71
CA GLN A 147 20.99 -9.38 -4.20
C GLN A 147 21.03 -10.63 -3.30
N THR A 148 22.21 -11.01 -2.81
CA THR A 148 22.43 -12.13 -1.90
C THR A 148 21.90 -11.86 -0.49
N SER A 149 22.22 -10.70 0.07
CA SER A 149 21.74 -10.27 1.40
C SER A 149 20.21 -10.13 1.45
N SER A 150 19.61 -9.63 0.37
CA SER A 150 18.17 -9.53 0.17
C SER A 150 17.51 -10.91 0.15
N GLU A 151 18.13 -11.90 -0.48
CA GLU A 151 17.60 -13.28 -0.48
C GLU A 151 17.66 -13.91 0.90
N ILE A 152 18.75 -13.73 1.65
CA ILE A 152 18.86 -14.24 3.03
C ILE A 152 17.74 -13.66 3.90
N VAL A 153 17.55 -12.34 3.85
CA VAL A 153 16.46 -11.65 4.55
C VAL A 153 15.09 -12.13 4.09
N ARG A 154 14.88 -12.31 2.78
CA ARG A 154 13.63 -12.81 2.21
C ARG A 154 13.30 -14.20 2.72
N THR A 155 14.30 -15.08 2.79
CA THR A 155 14.16 -16.42 3.36
C THR A 155 13.82 -16.36 4.85
N MET A 156 14.51 -15.53 5.63
CA MET A 156 14.19 -15.34 7.06
C MET A 156 12.74 -14.87 7.25
N LEU A 157 12.29 -13.91 6.44
CA LEU A 157 10.93 -13.40 6.51
C LEU A 157 9.89 -14.43 6.05
N ARG A 158 10.16 -15.21 4.99
CA ARG A 158 9.30 -16.32 4.55
C ARG A 158 9.10 -17.37 5.64
N MET A 159 10.16 -17.73 6.36
CA MET A 159 10.05 -18.64 7.50
C MET A 159 9.24 -18.03 8.66
N SER A 160 9.33 -16.71 8.82
CA SER A 160 8.66 -15.95 9.88
C SER A 160 7.18 -15.66 9.59
N GLU A 161 6.69 -15.89 8.37
CA GLU A 161 5.33 -15.57 7.94
C GLU A 161 4.23 -16.32 8.70
N VAL A 162 4.50 -17.56 9.10
CA VAL A 162 3.53 -18.41 9.82
C VAL A 162 3.61 -18.21 11.33
N THR A 163 4.78 -17.81 11.83
CA THR A 163 5.09 -17.77 13.27
C THR A 163 4.96 -16.38 13.88
N THR A 164 4.98 -15.33 13.07
CA THR A 164 5.04 -13.94 13.55
C THR A 164 3.71 -13.22 13.34
N THR A 165 3.22 -12.55 14.39
CA THR A 165 2.01 -11.72 14.31
C THR A 165 2.30 -10.39 13.63
N GLN A 166 1.29 -9.79 13.01
CA GLN A 166 1.44 -8.63 12.12
C GLN A 166 2.00 -7.37 12.81
N THR A 167 1.64 -7.17 14.08
CA THR A 167 2.04 -6.02 14.90
C THR A 167 3.31 -6.28 15.72
N ALA A 168 3.90 -7.47 15.60
CA ALA A 168 5.11 -7.80 16.34
C ALA A 168 6.25 -6.83 15.97
N ALA A 169 7.03 -6.45 17.00
CA ALA A 169 8.17 -5.58 16.81
C ALA A 169 9.28 -6.28 16.02
N ASP A 170 9.51 -7.55 16.36
CA ASP A 170 10.60 -8.39 15.88
C ASP A 170 10.07 -9.78 15.52
N THR A 171 10.76 -10.48 14.62
CA THR A 171 10.43 -11.87 14.27
C THR A 171 10.87 -12.85 15.35
N GLN A 172 10.36 -14.08 15.29
CA GLN A 172 10.92 -15.17 16.07
C GLN A 172 12.40 -15.41 15.70
N PRO A 173 13.25 -15.76 16.67
CA PRO A 173 14.66 -15.98 16.42
C PRO A 173 14.88 -17.27 15.62
N LEU A 174 15.63 -17.17 14.52
CA LEU A 174 15.94 -18.27 13.60
C LEU A 174 17.41 -18.65 13.70
N SER A 175 17.69 -19.95 13.66
CA SER A 175 19.08 -20.43 13.67
C SER A 175 19.72 -20.32 12.27
N ALA A 176 21.03 -20.06 12.20
CA ALA A 176 21.76 -20.05 10.92
C ALA A 176 21.60 -21.37 10.13
N ASN A 177 21.44 -22.49 10.84
CA ASN A 177 21.24 -23.82 10.25
C ASN A 177 19.88 -23.98 9.58
N GLU A 178 18.82 -23.44 10.18
CA GLU A 178 17.47 -23.41 9.62
C GLU A 178 17.42 -22.53 8.37
N ILE A 179 18.02 -21.33 8.46
CA ILE A 179 18.13 -20.40 7.33
C ILE A 179 18.84 -21.10 6.16
N PHE A 180 19.98 -21.75 6.41
CA PHE A 180 20.73 -22.46 5.37
C PHE A 180 19.91 -23.56 4.66
N ARG A 181 19.06 -24.29 5.39
CA ARG A 181 18.21 -25.34 4.79
C ARG A 181 17.06 -24.79 3.95
N SER A 182 16.57 -23.61 4.31
CA SER A 182 15.45 -22.95 3.65
C SER A 182 15.86 -22.05 2.46
N LEU A 183 17.17 -21.86 2.24
CA LEU A 183 17.67 -21.12 1.09
C LEU A 183 17.35 -21.87 -0.22
N PRO A 184 16.97 -21.16 -1.30
CA PRO A 184 16.75 -21.78 -2.59
C PRO A 184 18.03 -22.49 -3.08
N PRO A 185 17.92 -23.66 -3.73
CA PRO A 185 19.07 -24.41 -4.23
C PRO A 185 19.87 -23.65 -5.31
N ASN A 186 19.28 -22.60 -5.87
CA ASN A 186 19.88 -21.74 -6.89
C ASN A 186 21.06 -20.90 -6.36
N TYR A 187 21.17 -20.71 -5.05
CA TYR A 187 22.27 -20.01 -4.42
C TYR A 187 23.18 -21.03 -3.73
N SER A 188 24.26 -21.44 -4.39
CA SER A 188 25.30 -22.33 -3.83
C SER A 188 26.21 -21.60 -2.83
N ILE A 189 25.62 -20.97 -1.83
CA ILE A 189 26.34 -20.31 -0.74
C ILE A 189 26.86 -21.39 0.20
N SER A 190 28.14 -21.34 0.56
CA SER A 190 28.70 -22.22 1.60
C SER A 190 28.36 -21.68 3.00
N ARG A 191 28.20 -22.58 3.98
CA ARG A 191 27.93 -22.21 5.38
C ARG A 191 28.84 -21.10 5.96
N PRO A 192 30.16 -21.09 5.73
CA PRO A 192 31.02 -20.02 6.27
C PRO A 192 30.73 -18.67 5.63
N ILE A 193 30.39 -18.64 4.34
CA ILE A 193 30.05 -17.40 3.63
C ILE A 193 28.71 -16.85 4.15
N LEU A 194 27.73 -17.72 4.42
CA LEU A 194 26.47 -17.31 5.06
C LEU A 194 26.71 -16.65 6.42
N GLY A 195 27.61 -17.22 7.24
CA GLY A 195 28.00 -16.64 8.52
C GLY A 195 28.59 -15.23 8.38
N GLN A 196 29.43 -14.99 7.37
CA GLN A 196 30.00 -13.66 7.08
C GLN A 196 28.93 -12.65 6.65
N TYR A 197 27.96 -13.06 5.80
CA TYR A 197 26.86 -12.17 5.43
C TYR A 197 25.96 -11.83 6.61
N LEU A 198 25.68 -12.80 7.49
CA LEU A 198 24.88 -12.57 8.69
C LEU A 198 25.59 -11.64 9.68
N SER A 199 26.91 -11.74 9.85
CA SER A 199 27.65 -10.77 10.67
C SER A 199 27.62 -9.37 10.06
N LEU A 200 27.81 -9.24 8.74
CA LEU A 200 27.72 -7.94 8.06
C LEU A 200 26.32 -7.31 8.18
N LEU A 201 25.26 -8.12 8.14
CA LEU A 201 23.89 -7.65 8.33
C LEU A 201 23.59 -7.20 9.76
N VAL A 202 24.26 -7.79 10.75
CA VAL A 202 24.14 -7.37 12.17
C VAL A 202 24.92 -6.09 12.42
N ASP A 203 26.06 -5.90 11.75
CA ASP A 203 26.91 -4.71 11.89
C ASP A 203 26.39 -3.47 11.11
N ASP A 204 25.35 -3.63 10.27
CA ASP A 204 24.78 -2.54 9.48
C ASP A 204 24.11 -1.47 10.39
N PRO A 205 24.43 -0.16 10.24
CA PRO A 205 23.74 0.92 10.96
C PRO A 205 22.22 0.99 10.74
N MET A 206 21.67 0.30 9.74
CA MET A 206 20.22 0.16 9.59
C MET A 206 19.59 -0.79 10.62
N GLU A 207 20.38 -1.63 11.29
CA GLU A 207 19.97 -2.58 12.33
C GLU A 207 18.76 -3.44 11.91
N PHE A 208 18.76 -3.86 10.65
CA PHE A 208 17.68 -4.65 10.06
C PHE A 208 17.63 -6.06 10.65
N VAL A 209 18.80 -6.66 10.91
CA VAL A 209 18.96 -7.96 11.57
C VAL A 209 19.60 -7.77 12.94
N GLY A 210 19.02 -8.39 13.96
CA GLY A 210 19.58 -8.45 15.30
C GLY A 210 20.06 -9.87 15.64
N LYS A 211 21.03 -9.97 16.55
CA LYS A 211 21.48 -11.24 17.13
C LYS A 211 20.93 -11.40 18.54
N SER A 212 20.17 -12.46 18.79
CA SER A 212 19.53 -12.74 20.08
C SER A 212 20.27 -13.78 20.93
N GLY A 213 21.10 -14.62 20.32
CA GLY A 213 21.86 -15.65 21.02
C GLY A 213 22.91 -16.35 20.15
N ASP A 214 23.75 -17.17 20.77
CA ASP A 214 24.84 -17.90 20.11
C ASP A 214 24.52 -19.39 19.84
N SER A 215 23.38 -19.88 20.33
CA SER A 215 22.95 -21.25 20.11
C SER A 215 22.76 -21.57 18.63
N GLY A 216 23.10 -22.79 18.21
CA GLY A 216 22.83 -23.27 16.84
C GLY A 216 23.61 -22.57 15.72
N GLY A 217 24.76 -21.96 16.01
CA GLY A 217 25.56 -21.19 15.03
C GLY A 217 25.15 -19.72 14.94
N GLY A 218 24.44 -19.21 15.94
CA GLY A 218 23.89 -17.86 16.00
C GLY A 218 22.39 -17.86 15.74
N MET A 219 21.67 -17.17 16.63
CA MET A 219 20.24 -16.92 16.53
C MET A 219 20.03 -15.49 16.05
N TYR A 220 19.35 -15.36 14.92
CA TYR A 220 19.13 -14.09 14.22
C TYR A 220 17.64 -13.76 14.21
N LEU A 221 17.31 -12.50 14.40
CA LEU A 221 15.95 -11.96 14.31
C LEU A 221 15.93 -10.78 13.35
N VAL A 222 14.77 -10.50 12.75
CA VAL A 222 14.57 -9.33 11.90
C VAL A 222 13.77 -8.29 12.68
N ASN A 223 14.34 -7.09 12.82
CA ASN A 223 13.70 -5.97 13.52
C ASN A 223 12.71 -5.29 12.57
N LEU A 224 11.46 -5.73 12.58
CA LEU A 224 10.47 -5.25 11.62
C LEU A 224 10.15 -3.77 11.83
N GLN A 225 10.08 -3.28 13.08
CA GLN A 225 9.78 -1.87 13.36
C GLN A 225 10.90 -0.94 12.90
N ARG A 226 12.17 -1.34 13.06
CA ARG A 226 13.32 -0.55 12.61
C ARG A 226 13.43 -0.55 11.08
N ALA A 227 13.26 -1.72 10.47
CA ALA A 227 13.20 -1.89 9.02
C ALA A 227 12.17 -0.97 8.38
N LEU A 228 10.95 -0.99 8.94
CA LEU A 228 9.88 -0.12 8.52
C LEU A 228 10.31 1.34 8.73
N ALA A 229 10.70 1.76 9.93
CA ALA A 229 11.04 3.16 10.22
C ALA A 229 12.13 3.71 9.27
N ASN A 230 13.10 2.87 8.88
CA ASN A 230 14.11 3.23 7.89
C ASN A 230 13.52 3.39 6.48
N LEU A 231 12.59 2.53 6.07
CA LEU A 231 11.87 2.66 4.81
C LEU A 231 11.12 4.00 4.73
N ALA A 232 10.39 4.40 5.78
CA ALA A 232 9.72 5.70 5.79
C ALA A 232 10.68 6.88 5.75
N ARG A 233 11.82 6.80 6.44
CA ARG A 233 12.85 7.84 6.35
C ARG A 233 13.38 7.96 4.93
N ALA A 234 13.65 6.84 4.27
CA ALA A 234 14.12 6.82 2.88
C ALA A 234 13.07 7.35 1.90
N THR A 235 11.77 7.06 2.09
CA THR A 235 10.72 7.61 1.24
C THR A 235 10.54 9.10 1.45
N LEU A 236 10.54 9.57 2.71
CA LEU A 236 10.50 11.01 3.01
C LEU A 236 11.69 11.75 2.38
N GLU A 237 12.89 11.18 2.48
CA GLU A 237 14.07 11.72 1.82
C GLU A 237 13.89 11.80 0.29
N SER A 238 13.35 10.74 -0.33
CA SER A 238 13.11 10.70 -1.78
C SER A 238 12.14 11.80 -2.21
N VAL A 239 11.05 12.00 -1.46
CA VAL A 239 10.07 13.06 -1.70
C VAL A 239 10.73 14.44 -1.60
N VAL A 240 11.54 14.67 -0.55
CA VAL A 240 12.25 15.94 -0.37
C VAL A 240 13.25 16.18 -1.49
N GLN A 241 13.94 15.13 -1.94
CA GLN A 241 14.89 15.21 -3.05
C GLN A 241 14.22 15.57 -4.38
N GLU A 242 13.04 15.01 -4.67
CA GLU A 242 12.29 15.33 -5.88
C GLU A 242 11.72 16.76 -5.88
N ARG A 243 11.30 17.26 -4.71
CA ARG A 243 10.64 18.57 -4.59
C ARG A 243 11.61 19.74 -4.41
N PHE A 244 12.64 19.55 -3.60
CA PHE A 244 13.56 20.62 -3.19
C PHE A 244 15.01 20.38 -3.65
N GLY A 245 15.26 19.28 -4.37
CA GLY A 245 16.57 18.93 -4.92
C GLY A 245 17.51 18.25 -3.92
N LEU A 246 18.67 17.85 -4.44
CA LEU A 246 19.70 17.07 -3.73
C LEU A 246 20.30 17.79 -2.51
N ARG A 247 20.48 19.12 -2.59
CA ARG A 247 21.09 19.92 -1.51
C ARG A 247 20.18 20.01 -0.28
N SER A 248 18.88 20.22 -0.50
CA SER A 248 17.85 20.23 0.55
C SER A 248 17.68 18.84 1.19
N ALA A 249 17.71 17.78 0.36
CA ALA A 249 17.69 16.41 0.86
C ALA A 249 18.91 16.10 1.75
N ARG A 250 20.10 16.64 1.42
CA ARG A 250 21.30 16.50 2.28
C ARG A 250 21.09 17.12 3.66
N ILE A 251 20.53 18.33 3.74
CA ILE A 251 20.18 18.98 5.03
C ILE A 251 19.15 18.12 5.78
N PHE A 252 18.13 17.61 5.09
CA PHE A 252 17.09 16.78 5.68
C PHE A 252 17.64 15.46 6.27
N ARG A 253 18.53 14.75 5.57
CA ARG A 253 19.23 13.57 6.10
C ARG A 253 20.06 13.88 7.32
N LEU A 254 20.74 15.02 7.31
CA LEU A 254 21.58 15.47 8.40
C LEU A 254 20.74 15.68 9.67
N LEU A 255 19.61 16.38 9.53
CA LEU A 255 18.65 16.61 10.61
C LEU A 255 18.04 15.29 11.12
N LEU A 256 17.75 14.33 10.25
CA LEU A 256 17.25 13.00 10.65
C LEU A 256 18.25 12.21 11.50
N ARG A 257 19.55 12.31 11.20
CA ARG A 257 20.61 11.58 11.94
C ARG A 257 20.94 12.22 13.28
N LYS A 258 21.05 13.54 13.34
CA LYS A 258 21.49 14.28 14.54
C LYS A 258 20.33 14.77 15.42
N ARG A 259 19.09 14.72 14.90
CA ARG A 259 17.81 15.13 15.51
C ARG A 259 17.66 16.60 15.89
N HIS A 260 18.67 17.22 16.49
CA HIS A 260 18.65 18.61 16.91
C HIS A 260 19.91 19.29 16.42
N LEU A 261 19.76 20.29 15.54
CA LEU A 261 20.88 21.04 14.99
C LEU A 261 20.60 22.53 14.96
N GLU A 262 21.64 23.30 15.25
CA GLU A 262 21.67 24.75 15.06
C GLU A 262 22.04 25.10 13.62
N GLN A 263 21.69 26.32 13.18
CA GLN A 263 21.96 26.78 11.80
C GLN A 263 23.45 26.64 11.42
N LYS A 264 24.37 27.08 12.30
CA LYS A 264 25.82 27.02 12.05
C LYS A 264 26.31 25.57 11.89
N GLN A 265 25.77 24.65 12.69
CA GLN A 265 26.12 23.23 12.60
C GLN A 265 25.58 22.59 11.32
N VAL A 266 24.39 23.01 10.86
CA VAL A 266 23.86 22.55 9.58
C VAL A 266 24.76 23.00 8.44
N GLU A 267 25.24 24.24 8.45
CA GLU A 267 26.15 24.78 7.44
C GLU A 267 27.48 24.00 7.39
N ASP A 268 28.09 23.78 8.55
CA ASP A 268 29.38 23.09 8.68
C ASP A 268 29.27 21.61 8.28
N PHE A 269 28.30 20.87 8.82
CA PHE A 269 28.16 19.45 8.51
C PHE A 269 27.60 19.17 7.12
N ALA A 270 26.78 20.08 6.59
CA ALA A 270 26.31 19.95 5.23
C ALA A 270 27.36 20.42 4.22
N MET A 271 28.39 21.19 4.58
CA MET A 271 29.31 21.80 3.60
C MET A 271 28.53 22.56 2.52
N ILE A 272 27.65 23.47 2.95
CA ILE A 272 26.83 24.34 2.09
C ILE A 272 27.10 25.79 2.49
N LEU A 273 27.04 26.70 1.53
CA LEU A 273 27.18 28.12 1.80
C LEU A 273 26.05 28.63 2.72
N ALA A 274 26.39 29.44 3.72
CA ALA A 274 25.45 29.92 4.74
C ALA A 274 24.17 30.55 4.18
N LYS A 275 24.30 31.35 3.11
CA LYS A 275 23.14 31.97 2.44
C LYS A 275 22.18 30.93 1.87
N GLU A 276 22.70 29.96 1.12
CA GLU A 276 21.89 28.90 0.50
C GLU A 276 21.27 27.97 1.56
N ALA A 277 22.04 27.61 2.60
CA ALA A 277 21.56 26.75 3.67
C ALA A 277 20.36 27.37 4.41
N LYS A 278 20.45 28.68 4.69
CA LYS A 278 19.37 29.45 5.33
C LYS A 278 18.10 29.49 4.46
N ASP A 279 18.24 29.78 3.17
CA ASP A 279 17.10 29.82 2.23
C ASP A 279 16.40 28.45 2.13
N MET A 280 17.18 27.36 2.06
CA MET A 280 16.65 26.00 2.05
C MET A 280 15.96 25.63 3.38
N LEU A 281 16.55 25.99 4.52
CA LEU A 281 15.96 25.71 5.84
C LEU A 281 14.61 26.41 6.01
N TYR A 282 14.48 27.67 5.61
CA TYR A 282 13.20 28.36 5.68
C TYR A 282 12.15 27.81 4.73
N THR A 283 12.57 27.37 3.54
CA THR A 283 11.66 26.69 2.60
C THR A 283 11.13 25.38 3.19
N LEU A 284 11.99 24.61 3.87
CA LEU A 284 11.57 23.39 4.57
C LEU A 284 10.69 23.67 5.80
N LEU A 285 10.89 24.82 6.46
CA LEU A 285 10.08 25.28 7.59
C LEU A 285 8.67 25.70 7.14
N SER A 286 8.54 26.47 6.04
CA SER A 286 7.22 26.85 5.50
C SER A 286 6.39 25.62 5.10
N GLU A 287 7.06 24.59 4.62
CA GLU A 287 6.45 23.31 4.26
C GLU A 287 6.26 22.35 5.46
N ASN A 288 6.51 22.81 6.68
CA ASN A 288 6.34 22.04 7.93
C ASN A 288 7.05 20.67 7.93
N LEU A 289 8.09 20.50 7.11
CA LEU A 289 8.95 19.31 7.12
C LEU A 289 9.95 19.39 8.26
N VAL A 290 10.37 20.61 8.57
CA VAL A 290 11.22 20.95 9.71
C VAL A 290 10.40 21.79 10.67
N GLN A 291 10.56 21.54 11.97
CA GLN A 291 9.98 22.31 13.06
C GLN A 291 11.11 23.04 13.80
N LEU A 292 10.81 24.25 14.25
CA LEU A 292 11.68 25.03 15.10
C LEU A 292 11.36 24.69 16.56
N GLN A 293 12.35 24.21 17.31
CA GLN A 293 12.26 24.00 18.75
C GLN A 293 13.08 25.07 19.46
N GLU A 294 12.38 25.91 20.22
CA GLU A 294 12.97 27.00 20.99
C GLU A 294 13.32 26.51 22.40
N ILE A 295 14.59 26.60 22.76
CA ILE A 295 15.06 26.29 24.12
C ILE A 295 15.54 27.60 24.75
N PRO A 296 14.73 28.23 25.62
CA PRO A 296 15.09 29.48 26.27
C PRO A 296 16.14 29.23 27.36
N LYS A 297 17.18 30.07 27.44
CA LYS A 297 18.11 30.06 28.59
C LYS A 297 17.53 30.74 29.83
N THR A 298 16.58 31.65 29.63
CA THR A 298 15.91 32.45 30.65
C THR A 298 14.41 32.36 30.48
N PRO A 299 13.60 32.37 31.55
CA PRO A 299 12.14 32.20 31.48
C PRO A 299 11.43 33.30 30.68
N ASP A 300 12.10 34.41 30.36
CA ASP A 300 11.55 35.52 29.57
C ASP A 300 11.43 35.23 28.07
N HIS A 301 11.83 34.03 27.60
CA HIS A 301 11.77 33.59 26.19
C HIS A 301 12.37 34.59 25.17
N ALA A 302 13.29 35.45 25.60
CA ALA A 302 13.86 36.49 24.74
C ALA A 302 14.67 35.86 23.57
N PRO A 303 14.41 36.24 22.31
CA PRO A 303 15.06 35.66 21.12
C PRO A 303 16.59 35.67 21.15
N SER A 304 17.20 36.67 21.79
CA SER A 304 18.66 36.80 21.93
C SER A 304 19.28 35.78 22.89
N ARG A 305 18.49 35.17 23.77
CA ARG A 305 18.92 34.19 24.78
C ARG A 305 18.23 32.83 24.59
N THR A 306 17.65 32.59 23.42
CA THR A 306 16.96 31.35 23.08
C THR A 306 17.74 30.62 21.99
N PHE A 307 17.94 29.31 22.19
CA PHE A 307 18.49 28.46 21.14
C PHE A 307 17.39 28.00 20.21
N TYR A 308 17.64 28.12 18.91
CA TYR A 308 16.75 27.67 17.86
C TYR A 308 17.28 26.37 17.27
N LEU A 309 16.68 25.25 17.67
CA LEU A 309 17.04 23.93 17.20
C LEU A 309 16.07 23.49 16.11
N TYR A 310 16.60 23.11 14.97
CA TYR A 310 15.81 22.52 13.90
C TYR A 310 15.62 21.02 14.17
N THR A 311 14.36 20.59 14.14
CA THR A 311 13.97 19.18 14.27
C THR A 311 13.12 18.77 13.08
N VAL A 312 13.22 17.52 12.64
CA VAL A 312 12.37 17.01 11.56
C VAL A 312 11.08 16.46 12.14
N ASN A 313 9.95 16.96 11.66
CA ASN A 313 8.68 16.37 11.97
C ASN A 313 8.48 15.11 11.10
N GLN A 314 8.28 13.94 11.73
CA GLN A 314 8.02 12.68 11.02
C GLN A 314 6.52 12.42 10.75
N LEU A 315 5.64 13.36 11.13
CA LEU A 315 4.20 13.37 10.81
C LEU A 315 3.75 13.94 9.43
N PRO A 316 4.57 14.07 8.34
CA PRO A 316 4.06 14.56 7.05
C PRO A 316 3.05 13.65 6.34
N THR A 317 2.72 12.47 6.87
CA THR A 317 1.78 11.50 6.27
C THR A 317 0.42 12.12 5.92
N ALA A 318 -0.05 13.09 6.72
CA ALA A 318 -1.29 13.81 6.46
C ALA A 318 -1.23 14.66 5.17
N ARG A 319 -0.06 15.24 4.87
CA ARG A 319 0.14 16.03 3.64
C ARG A 319 0.19 15.15 2.40
N LEU A 320 0.81 13.97 2.49
CA LEU A 320 0.83 12.99 1.38
C LEU A 320 -0.59 12.53 1.02
N LEU A 321 -1.43 12.25 2.03
CA LEU A 321 -2.84 11.91 1.82
C LEU A 321 -3.63 13.03 1.13
N LEU A 322 -3.42 14.28 1.53
CA LEU A 322 -4.03 15.43 0.88
C LEU A 322 -3.61 15.54 -0.60
N GLN A 323 -2.34 15.26 -0.92
CA GLN A 323 -1.88 15.26 -2.32
C GLN A 323 -2.55 14.16 -3.15
N VAL A 324 -2.74 12.95 -2.59
CA VAL A 324 -3.46 11.87 -3.26
C VAL A 324 -4.92 12.26 -3.50
N ALA A 325 -5.60 12.84 -2.51
CA ALA A 325 -6.96 13.33 -2.65
C ALA A 325 -7.08 14.38 -3.77
N ASN A 326 -6.19 15.37 -3.80
CA ASN A 326 -6.18 16.41 -4.85
C ASN A 326 -5.98 15.81 -6.25
N LEU A 327 -5.13 14.78 -6.39
CA LEU A 327 -4.95 14.08 -7.67
C LEU A 327 -6.19 13.30 -8.08
N ILE A 328 -6.93 12.71 -7.13
CA ILE A 328 -8.19 12.01 -7.39
C ILE A 328 -9.24 13.02 -7.84
N GLU A 329 -9.39 14.13 -7.14
CA GLU A 329 -10.31 15.21 -7.53
C GLU A 329 -9.99 15.74 -8.92
N ARG A 330 -8.71 15.97 -9.23
CA ARG A 330 -8.30 16.43 -10.55
C ARG A 330 -8.65 15.42 -11.64
N ARG A 331 -8.40 14.13 -11.40
CA ARG A 331 -8.78 13.05 -12.34
C ARG A 331 -10.30 13.01 -12.54
N LEU A 332 -11.08 13.07 -11.47
CA LEU A 332 -12.55 13.08 -11.53
C LEU A 332 -13.07 14.30 -12.29
N PHE A 333 -12.46 15.47 -12.08
CA PHE A 333 -12.79 16.70 -12.79
C PHE A 333 -12.53 16.56 -14.29
N GLU A 334 -11.34 16.09 -14.70
CA GLU A 334 -11.00 15.91 -16.11
C GLU A 334 -11.89 14.86 -16.82
N THR A 335 -12.26 13.78 -16.11
CA THR A 335 -13.22 12.78 -16.61
C THR A 335 -14.63 13.37 -16.74
N LYS A 336 -15.05 14.23 -15.81
CA LYS A 336 -16.39 14.84 -15.81
C LYS A 336 -16.56 15.83 -16.96
N GLU A 337 -15.56 16.70 -17.20
CA GLU A 337 -15.57 17.67 -18.30
C GLU A 337 -15.65 16.96 -19.67
N ASN A 338 -14.91 15.86 -19.84
CA ASN A 338 -14.85 15.13 -21.11
C ASN A 338 -15.81 13.94 -21.19
N LYS A 339 -16.83 13.87 -20.32
CA LYS A 339 -17.76 12.73 -20.23
C LYS A 339 -18.44 12.39 -21.57
N ARG A 340 -18.89 13.41 -22.31
CA ARG A 340 -19.55 13.22 -23.63
C ARG A 340 -18.63 12.55 -24.65
N LEU A 341 -17.36 12.95 -24.67
CA LEU A 341 -16.36 12.42 -25.59
C LEU A 341 -16.01 10.97 -25.23
N LEU A 342 -15.90 10.66 -23.93
CA LEU A 342 -15.69 9.31 -23.43
C LEU A 342 -16.86 8.37 -23.75
N GLU A 343 -18.11 8.81 -23.55
CA GLU A 343 -19.30 8.03 -23.91
C GLU A 343 -19.43 7.79 -25.42
N LYS A 344 -18.99 8.75 -26.25
CA LYS A 344 -18.91 8.58 -27.71
C LYS A 344 -17.85 7.53 -28.06
N SER A 345 -16.64 7.65 -27.50
CA SER A 345 -15.55 6.67 -27.69
C SER A 345 -15.96 5.27 -27.25
N GLN A 346 -16.60 5.11 -26.09
CA GLN A 346 -17.01 3.81 -25.57
C GLN A 346 -18.09 3.14 -26.43
N ARG A 347 -19.04 3.92 -26.95
CA ARG A 347 -20.05 3.40 -27.90
C ARG A 347 -19.41 2.91 -29.19
N ILE A 348 -18.44 3.65 -29.71
CA ILE A 348 -17.73 3.28 -30.93
C ILE A 348 -16.86 2.03 -30.69
N GLU A 349 -16.13 1.95 -29.59
CA GLU A 349 -15.38 0.74 -29.20
C GLU A 349 -16.29 -0.49 -29.03
N ALA A 350 -17.49 -0.32 -28.45
CA ALA A 350 -18.47 -1.40 -28.33
C ALA A 350 -18.99 -1.87 -29.70
N ILE A 351 -19.23 -0.93 -30.63
CA ILE A 351 -19.63 -1.25 -32.01
C ILE A 351 -18.48 -1.99 -32.71
N LEU A 352 -17.24 -1.51 -32.60
CA LEU A 352 -16.07 -2.18 -33.18
C LEU A 352 -15.90 -3.59 -32.63
N ALA A 353 -16.01 -3.80 -31.32
CA ALA A 353 -15.94 -5.12 -30.71
C ALA A 353 -17.07 -6.05 -31.22
N SER A 354 -18.28 -5.53 -31.39
CA SER A 354 -19.40 -6.31 -31.94
C SER A 354 -19.20 -6.66 -33.42
N LEU A 355 -18.61 -5.77 -34.21
CA LEU A 355 -18.31 -5.98 -35.62
C LEU A 355 -17.15 -6.96 -35.81
N GLN A 356 -16.12 -6.87 -34.96
CA GLN A 356 -14.99 -7.81 -34.93
C GLN A 356 -15.45 -9.22 -34.57
N ALA A 357 -16.33 -9.37 -33.58
CA ALA A 357 -16.91 -10.66 -33.21
C ALA A 357 -17.80 -11.26 -34.33
N SER A 358 -18.40 -10.40 -35.16
CA SER A 358 -19.22 -10.80 -36.29
C SER A 358 -18.42 -11.05 -37.59
N GLY A 359 -17.09 -10.88 -37.56
CA GLY A 359 -16.22 -11.12 -38.72
C GLY A 359 -16.40 -10.12 -39.86
N ALA A 360 -16.64 -8.84 -39.56
CA ALA A 360 -16.90 -7.80 -40.55
C ALA A 360 -15.67 -7.45 -41.43
N GLU A 361 -15.94 -7.03 -42.67
CA GLU A 361 -14.94 -6.57 -43.64
C GLU A 361 -14.17 -5.33 -43.12
N PRO A 362 -12.87 -5.19 -43.44
CA PRO A 362 -12.03 -4.10 -42.94
C PRO A 362 -12.51 -2.70 -43.32
N GLU A 363 -13.28 -2.57 -44.40
CA GLU A 363 -13.84 -1.29 -44.87
C GLU A 363 -14.90 -0.74 -43.89
N GLN A 364 -15.72 -1.61 -43.29
CA GLN A 364 -16.73 -1.21 -42.31
C GLN A 364 -16.10 -0.80 -40.97
N LEU A 365 -14.96 -1.40 -40.63
CA LEU A 365 -14.18 -1.03 -39.45
C LEU A 365 -13.59 0.38 -39.61
N THR A 366 -13.07 0.72 -40.80
CA THR A 366 -12.56 2.07 -41.09
C THR A 366 -13.64 3.15 -41.07
N GLU A 367 -14.86 2.88 -41.55
CA GLU A 367 -15.97 3.84 -41.50
C GLU A 367 -16.40 4.16 -40.05
N VAL A 368 -16.49 3.14 -39.20
CA VAL A 368 -16.82 3.30 -37.78
C VAL A 368 -15.70 4.02 -37.03
N GLU A 369 -14.46 3.77 -37.41
CA GLU A 369 -13.29 4.49 -36.91
C GLU A 369 -13.34 5.99 -37.29
N GLU A 370 -13.73 6.33 -38.52
CA GLU A 370 -13.85 7.71 -39.00
C GLU A 370 -14.99 8.51 -38.34
N MET A 371 -15.91 7.85 -37.62
CA MET A 371 -16.91 8.54 -36.78
C MET A 371 -16.28 9.37 -35.65
N ILE A 372 -15.02 9.10 -35.29
CA ILE A 372 -14.20 9.97 -34.43
C ILE A 372 -13.36 10.88 -35.30
N THR A 373 -13.61 12.19 -35.21
CA THR A 373 -12.84 13.16 -36.00
C THR A 373 -11.38 13.20 -35.51
N ALA A 374 -10.42 13.43 -36.41
CA ALA A 374 -8.99 13.56 -36.07
C ALA A 374 -8.67 14.46 -34.83
N PRO A 375 -9.28 15.66 -34.64
CA PRO A 375 -9.05 16.45 -33.44
C PRO A 375 -9.63 15.82 -32.16
N GLU A 376 -10.75 15.09 -32.27
CA GLU A 376 -11.34 14.35 -31.14
C GLU A 376 -10.44 13.19 -30.71
N ARG A 377 -9.81 12.49 -31.66
CA ARG A 377 -8.80 11.45 -31.37
C ARG A 377 -7.60 12.03 -30.63
N GLN A 378 -7.07 13.16 -31.10
CA GLN A 378 -5.95 13.83 -30.45
C GLN A 378 -6.29 14.30 -29.02
N GLN A 379 -7.50 14.81 -28.81
CA GLN A 379 -7.99 15.19 -27.48
C GLN A 379 -8.18 13.97 -26.56
N LEU A 380 -8.67 12.84 -27.09
CA LEU A 380 -8.78 11.58 -26.37
C LEU A 380 -7.42 11.00 -25.99
N GLU A 381 -6.43 11.04 -26.87
CA GLU A 381 -5.06 10.59 -26.60
C GLU A 381 -4.40 11.44 -25.53
N ALA A 382 -4.52 12.77 -25.62
CA ALA A 382 -4.01 13.69 -24.61
C ALA A 382 -4.67 13.43 -23.24
N LEU A 383 -5.98 13.21 -23.23
CA LEU A 383 -6.74 12.88 -22.02
C LEU A 383 -6.32 11.52 -21.44
N ARG A 384 -6.18 10.48 -22.26
CA ARG A 384 -5.68 9.16 -21.84
C ARG A 384 -4.27 9.28 -21.26
N HIS A 385 -3.40 10.07 -21.88
CA HIS A 385 -2.06 10.33 -21.37
C HIS A 385 -2.12 11.08 -20.03
N HIS A 386 -2.97 12.09 -19.88
CA HIS A 386 -3.13 12.84 -18.64
C HIS A 386 -3.67 11.94 -17.52
N ILE A 387 -4.73 11.18 -17.77
CA ILE A 387 -5.28 10.21 -16.81
C ILE A 387 -4.23 9.17 -16.41
N ASN A 388 -3.49 8.61 -17.37
CA ASN A 388 -2.43 7.66 -17.08
C ASN A 388 -1.30 8.30 -16.25
N LYS A 389 -0.94 9.55 -16.54
CA LYS A 389 0.03 10.31 -15.74
C LYS A 389 -0.47 10.52 -14.31
N TYR A 390 -1.74 10.88 -14.11
CA TYR A 390 -2.31 11.02 -12.77
C TYR A 390 -2.41 9.66 -12.06
N SER A 391 -2.82 8.60 -12.73
CA SER A 391 -2.88 7.25 -12.16
C SER A 391 -1.48 6.74 -11.77
N LYS A 392 -0.46 6.98 -12.59
CA LYS A 392 0.95 6.66 -12.25
C LYS A 392 1.43 7.46 -11.05
N ARG A 393 1.15 8.77 -11.00
CA ARG A 393 1.50 9.63 -9.84
C ARG A 393 0.76 9.23 -8.58
N GLN A 394 -0.52 8.92 -8.68
CA GLN A 394 -1.31 8.36 -7.58
C GLN A 394 -0.64 7.08 -7.07
N TYR A 395 -0.25 6.17 -7.95
CA TYR A 395 0.43 4.93 -7.56
C TYR A 395 1.77 5.18 -6.85
N ILE A 396 2.58 6.14 -7.31
CA ILE A 396 3.85 6.51 -6.65
C ILE A 396 3.61 7.07 -5.25
N TYR A 397 2.76 8.10 -5.11
CA TYR A 397 2.41 8.68 -3.81
C TYR A 397 1.74 7.68 -2.88
N PHE A 398 1.05 6.71 -3.47
CA PHE A 398 0.41 5.63 -2.75
C PHE A 398 1.40 4.57 -2.24
N LEU A 399 2.40 4.18 -3.03
CA LEU A 399 3.50 3.32 -2.56
C LEU A 399 4.29 4.00 -1.44
N GLU A 400 4.51 5.31 -1.55
CA GLU A 400 5.10 6.12 -0.48
C GLU A 400 4.21 6.16 0.76
N TYR A 401 2.89 6.27 0.59
CA TYR A 401 1.92 6.20 1.68
C TYR A 401 1.88 4.80 2.33
N ILE A 402 2.01 3.72 1.56
CA ILE A 402 2.06 2.35 2.09
C ILE A 402 3.34 2.13 2.91
N SER A 403 4.49 2.63 2.44
CA SER A 403 5.73 2.67 3.22
C SER A 403 5.53 3.43 4.54
N CYS A 404 4.79 4.54 4.48
CA CYS A 404 4.53 5.43 5.62
C CYS A 404 3.43 4.93 6.59
N ASN A 405 2.49 4.10 6.13
CA ASN A 405 1.42 3.54 6.96
C ASN A 405 1.83 2.19 7.58
N SER A 406 2.69 1.42 6.89
CA SER A 406 3.37 0.27 7.48
C SER A 406 4.33 0.67 8.60
N THR A 407 4.79 1.92 8.62
CA THR A 407 5.67 2.46 9.65
C THR A 407 4.90 3.04 10.80
N HIS A 408 4.80 2.30 11.91
CA HIS A 408 4.53 2.86 13.24
C HIS A 408 3.15 3.57 13.42
N PHE A 409 2.40 3.78 12.34
CA PHE A 409 1.27 4.68 12.32
C PHE A 409 -0.05 4.00 12.62
N ALA A 410 -0.23 2.69 12.39
CA ALA A 410 -1.44 2.01 12.90
C ALA A 410 -1.55 2.10 14.44
N ILE A 411 -0.41 2.06 15.15
CA ILE A 411 -0.35 2.17 16.61
C ILE A 411 -0.59 3.63 17.05
N ARG A 412 0.02 4.61 16.37
CA ARG A 412 -0.12 6.03 16.71
C ARG A 412 -1.37 6.70 16.12
N TRP A 413 -2.03 6.13 15.11
CA TRP A 413 -3.34 6.57 14.60
C TRP A 413 -4.41 6.36 15.66
N ARG A 414 -4.36 5.23 16.40
CA ARG A 414 -5.23 4.99 17.56
C ARG A 414 -5.03 6.03 18.66
N GLU A 415 -3.78 6.39 18.94
CA GLU A 415 -3.44 7.45 19.91
C GLU A 415 -3.81 8.86 19.40
N MET A 416 -3.61 9.15 18.10
CA MET A 416 -4.00 10.44 17.52
C MET A 416 -5.50 10.62 17.44
N PHE A 417 -6.29 9.56 17.20
CA PHE A 417 -7.75 9.64 17.26
C PHE A 417 -8.25 9.89 18.70
N SER A 418 -7.53 9.38 19.71
CA SER A 418 -7.78 9.70 21.11
C SER A 418 -7.50 11.18 21.43
N VAL A 419 -6.45 11.75 20.85
CA VAL A 419 -6.10 13.18 21.03
C VAL A 419 -7.01 14.09 20.21
N PHE A 420 -7.46 13.67 19.01
CA PHE A 420 -8.39 14.44 18.18
C PHE A 420 -9.80 14.49 18.79
N ASN A 421 -10.26 13.42 19.45
CA ASN A 421 -11.50 13.45 20.24
C ASN A 421 -11.38 14.35 21.48
N MET A 422 -10.20 14.42 22.12
CA MET A 422 -9.96 15.34 23.25
C MET A 422 -9.86 16.83 22.86
N LEU A 423 -9.66 17.14 21.58
CA LEU A 423 -9.64 18.51 21.05
C LEU A 423 -10.97 18.91 20.38
N SER A 424 -11.92 17.98 20.31
CA SER A 424 -13.28 18.16 19.74
C SER A 424 -14.36 18.23 20.83
N GLU A 425 -14.00 18.07 22.10
CA GLU A 425 -14.77 18.48 23.29
C GLU A 425 -14.13 19.75 23.86
#